data_AF-A0A1J4RYT2-F1
#
_entry.id   AF-A0A1J4RYT2-F1
#
_cell.length_a   1.000
_cell.length_b   1.000
_cell.length_c   1.000
_cell.angle_alpha   90.00
_cell.angle_beta   90.00
_cell.angle_gamma   90.00
#
_symmetry.space_group_name_H-M   'P 1'
#
loop_
_entity.id
_entity.type
_entity.pdbx_description
1 polymer ?
#
loop_
_entity_poly.entity_id
_entity_poly.type
_entity_poly.pdbx_seq_one_letter_code
_entity_poly.pdbx_strand_id
1 'polypeptide(L)' 'MTIFLLPILLALQGKTQPAFALVGVGGALIGIGGLLLSFLKAGKPILSREIIFKALPGLLLLMTICFVAGFKFG' A
#
# COMPACT_ATOMS: atom_id res chain seq x y z
N MET A 1 -5.76 10.76 0.55
CA MET A 1 -6.03 10.43 -0.86
C MET A 1 -4.84 10.71 -1.77
N THR A 2 -4.07 11.76 -1.52
CA THR A 2 -2.93 12.16 -2.37
C THR A 2 -1.89 11.06 -2.61
N ILE A 3 -1.50 10.30 -1.58
CA ILE A 3 -0.42 9.29 -1.70
C ILE A 3 -0.84 8.03 -2.48
N PHE A 4 -2.15 7.74 -2.56
CA PHE A 4 -2.70 6.59 -3.25
C PHE A 4 -3.30 6.95 -4.61
N LEU A 5 -4.20 7.94 -4.64
CA LEU A 5 -5.03 8.26 -5.81
C LEU A 5 -4.26 9.07 -6.86
N LEU A 6 -3.42 10.01 -6.42
CA LEU A 6 -2.75 10.93 -7.35
C LEU A 6 -1.79 10.21 -8.31
N PRO A 7 -0.91 9.28 -7.88
CA PRO A 7 -0.02 8.55 -8.79
C PRO A 7 -0.78 7.75 -9.86
N ILE A 8 -1.91 7.16 -9.48
CA ILE A 8 -2.79 6.42 -10.40
C ILE A 8 -3.39 7.36 -11.44
N LEU A 9 -3.95 8.49 -10.99
CA LEU A 9 -4.57 9.46 -11.90
C LEU A 9 -3.54 10.07 -12.87
N LEU A 10 -2.33 10.38 -12.41
CA LEU A 10 -1.27 10.92 -13.27
C LEU A 10 -0.83 9.91 -14.34
N ALA A 11 -0.71 8.63 -13.96
CA ALA A 11 -0.39 7.55 -14.91
C ALA A 11 -1.52 7.34 -15.94
N LEU A 12 -2.79 7.35 -15.50
CA LEU A 12 -3.95 7.23 -16.38
C LEU A 12 -4.13 8.42 -17.33
N GLN A 13 -3.74 9.62 -16.90
CA GLN A 13 -3.73 10.82 -17.74
C GLN A 13 -2.54 10.88 -18.71
N GLY A 14 -1.64 9.89 -18.68
CA GLY A 14 -0.42 9.88 -19.49
C GLY A 14 0.61 10.94 -19.10
N LYS A 15 0.50 11.52 -17.90
CA LYS A 15 1.43 12.54 -17.38
C LYS A 15 2.70 11.95 -16.77
N THR A 16 2.69 10.65 -16.49
CA THR A 16 3.83 9.85 -16.00
C THR A 16 3.83 8.50 -16.71
N GLN A 17 4.89 7.70 -16.57
CA GLN A 17 4.87 6.37 -17.17
C GLN A 17 3.84 5.48 -16.44
N PRO A 18 3.24 4.48 -17.11
CA PRO A 18 2.20 3.65 -16.52
C PRO A 18 2.61 2.95 -15.22
N ALA A 19 3.89 2.57 -15.10
CA ALA A 19 4.40 1.90 -13.90
C ALA A 19 4.39 2.82 -12.66
N PHE A 20 4.31 4.15 -12.81
CA PHE A 20 4.17 5.09 -11.69
C PHE A 20 2.90 4.84 -10.88
N ALA A 21 1.87 4.22 -11.48
CA ALA A 21 0.67 3.79 -10.76
C ALA A 21 0.98 2.83 -9.60
N LEU A 22 2.10 2.08 -9.66
CA LEU A 22 2.57 1.21 -8.57
C LEU A 22 2.88 1.99 -7.30
N VAL A 23 3.31 3.26 -7.39
CA VAL A 23 3.46 4.14 -6.21
C VAL A 23 2.12 4.32 -5.51
N GLY A 24 1.05 4.50 -6.28
CA GLY A 24 -0.31 4.58 -5.75
C GLY A 24 -0.74 3.27 -5.09
N VAL A 25 -0.48 2.12 -5.74
CA VAL A 25 -0.73 0.79 -5.16
C VAL A 25 0.03 0.61 -3.83
N GLY A 26 1.31 1.02 -3.76
CA GLY A 26 2.09 1.05 -2.52
C GLY A 26 1.45 1.92 -1.44
N GLY A 27 0.93 3.10 -1.82
CA GLY A 27 0.16 3.98 -0.94
C GLY A 27 -1.12 3.33 -0.39
N ALA A 28 -1.84 2.54 -1.18
CA ALA A 28 -3.00 1.77 -0.70
C ALA A 28 -2.59 0.68 0.29
N LEU A 29 -1.49 -0.03 0.02
CA LEU A 29 -0.96 -1.07 0.91
C LEU A 29 -0.55 -0.50 2.28
N ILE A 30 0.00 0.72 2.35
CA ILE A 30 0.22 1.43 3.63
C ILE A 30 -1.10 1.57 4.39
N GLY A 31 -2.16 2.02 3.71
CA GLY A 31 -3.48 2.20 4.32
C GLY A 31 -4.05 0.90 4.89
N ILE A 32 -3.92 -0.20 4.15
CA ILE A 32 -4.30 -1.54 4.63
C ILE A 32 -3.47 -1.93 5.86
N GLY A 33 -2.15 -1.72 5.84
CA GLY A 33 -1.28 -2.01 6.98
C GLY A 33 -1.65 -1.21 8.22
N GLY A 34 -1.91 0.09 8.06
CA GLY A 34 -2.38 0.96 9.15
C GLY A 34 -3.73 0.51 9.72
N LEU A 35 -4.65 0.04 8.87
CA LEU A 35 -5.95 -0.49 9.29
C LEU A 35 -5.81 -1.81 10.05
N LEU A 36 -4.95 -2.73 9.59
CA LEU A 36 -4.67 -3.97 10.32
C LEU A 36 -4.10 -3.68 11.71
N LEU A 37 -3.18 -2.71 11.81
CA LEU A 37 -2.63 -2.29 13.11
C LEU A 37 -3.66 -1.60 14.00
N SER A 38 -4.61 -0.84 13.43
CA SER A 38 -5.66 -0.20 14.22
C SER A 38 -6.64 -1.24 14.80
N PHE A 39 -6.92 -2.33 14.08
CA PHE A 39 -7.70 -3.47 14.58
C PHE A 39 -6.99 -4.26 15.68
N LEU A 40 -5.66 -4.23 15.76
CA LEU A 40 -4.93 -4.78 16.92
C LEU A 40 -5.15 -3.96 18.19
N LYS A 41 -5.33 -2.64 18.03
CA LYS A 41 -5.51 -1.68 19.13
C LYS A 41 -6.97 -1.60 19.58
N ALA A 42 -7.92 -1.76 18.67
CA ALA A 42 -9.33 -1.86 18.97
C ALA A 42 -9.62 -3.25 19.57
N GLY A 43 -10.05 -3.34 20.82
CA GLY A 43 -10.26 -4.60 21.56
C GLY A 43 -11.28 -5.60 21.00
N LYS A 44 -11.81 -5.38 19.78
CA LYS A 44 -12.60 -6.33 18.99
C LYS A 44 -11.90 -6.56 17.65
N PRO A 45 -10.95 -7.50 17.56
CA PRO A 45 -10.20 -7.73 16.34
C PRO A 45 -11.09 -8.37 15.27
N ILE A 46 -11.19 -7.75 14.09
CA ILE A 46 -11.80 -8.39 12.90
C ILE A 46 -10.93 -9.57 12.44
N LEU A 47 -9.60 -9.44 12.58
CA LEU A 47 -8.62 -10.50 12.39
C LEU A 47 -7.86 -10.74 13.69
N SER A 48 -7.49 -12.01 13.95
CA SER A 48 -6.67 -12.34 15.11
C SER A 48 -5.29 -11.69 15.02
N ARG A 49 -4.72 -11.36 16.19
CA ARG A 49 -3.39 -10.76 16.30
C ARG A 49 -2.31 -11.57 15.59
N GLU A 50 -2.45 -12.89 15.64
CA GLU A 50 -1.51 -13.82 15.03
C GLU A 50 -1.53 -13.76 13.49
N ILE A 51 -2.70 -13.62 12.88
CA ILE A 51 -2.81 -13.44 11.42
C ILE A 51 -2.18 -12.12 11.00
N ILE A 52 -2.42 -11.04 11.75
CA ILE A 52 -1.87 -9.72 11.44
C ILE A 52 -0.34 -9.73 11.49
N PHE A 53 0.25 -10.32 12.53
CA PHE A 53 1.72 -10.43 12.62
C PHE A 53 2.33 -11.35 11.56
N LYS A 54 1.63 -12.41 11.13
CA LYS A 54 2.08 -13.25 10.00
C LYS A 54 1.99 -12.53 8.66
N ALA A 55 0.98 -11.68 8.46
CA ALA A 55 0.76 -10.95 7.21
C ALA A 55 1.64 -9.69 7.06
N LEU A 56 1.98 -9.01 8.17
CA LEU A 56 2.70 -7.74 8.17
C LEU A 56 4.02 -7.77 7.38
N PRO A 57 4.93 -8.75 7.56
CA PRO A 57 6.18 -8.77 6.81
C PRO A 57 5.97 -8.86 5.30
N GLY A 58 5.05 -9.71 4.85
CA GLY A 58 4.71 -9.84 3.43
C GLY A 58 4.07 -8.57 2.86
N LEU A 59 3.20 -7.93 3.64
CA LEU A 59 2.58 -6.66 3.26
C LEU A 59 3.61 -5.55 3.11
N LEU A 60 4.54 -5.42 4.07
CA LEU A 60 5.61 -4.42 4.04
C LEU A 60 6.56 -4.66 2.86
N LEU A 61 6.91 -5.92 2.58
CA LEU A 61 7.73 -6.27 1.43
C LEU A 61 7.04 -5.89 0.12
N LEU A 62 5.75 -6.23 -0.04
CA LEU A 62 4.97 -5.89 -1.22
C LEU A 62 4.86 -4.37 -1.40
N MET A 63 4.61 -3.65 -0.32
CA MET A 63 4.59 -2.19 -0.30
C MET A 63 5.92 -1.61 -0.79
N THR A 64 7.06 -2.11 -0.28
CA THR A 64 8.39 -1.69 -0.73
C THR A 64 8.60 -1.97 -2.22
N ILE A 65 8.23 -3.17 -2.69
CA ILE A 65 8.34 -3.52 -4.11
C ILE A 65 7.52 -2.55 -4.98
N CYS A 66 6.28 -2.26 -4.59
CA CYS A 66 5.43 -1.31 -5.31
C CYS A 66 6.04 0.09 -5.39
N PHE A 67 6.59 0.61 -4.28
CA PHE A 67 7.25 1.92 -4.30
C PHE A 67 8.52 1.91 -5.14
N VAL A 68 9.41 0.94 -4.93
CA VAL A 68 10.69 0.88 -5.65
C VAL A 68 10.46 0.69 -7.15
N ALA A 69 9.59 -0.24 -7.53
CA ALA A 69 9.25 -0.46 -8.94
C ALA A 69 8.55 0.76 -9.54
N GLY A 70 7.61 1.37 -8.82
CA GLY A 70 6.88 2.55 -9.26
C GLY A 70 7.76 3.79 -9.46
N PHE A 71 8.79 3.99 -8.63
CA PHE A 71 9.74 5.09 -8.82
C PHE A 71 10.85 4.77 -9.82
N LYS A 72 11.23 3.49 -9.98
CA LYS A 72 12.32 3.10 -10.88
C LYS A 72 11.88 2.98 -12.35
N PHE A 73 10.67 2.49 -12.58
CA PHE A 73 10.16 2.18 -13.91
C PHE A 73 9.00 3.09 -14.35
N GLY A 74 8.58 4.02 -13.48
CA GLY A 74 7.41 4.89 -13.62
C GLY A 74 7.75 6.35 -13.90
#